data_AF-A0A0G0GXG8-F1
#
_entry.id   AF-A0A0G0GXG8-F1
#
_cell.length_a   1.000
_cell.length_b   1.000
_cell.length_c   1.000
_cell.angle_alpha   90.00
_cell.angle_beta   90.00
_cell.angle_gamma   90.00
#
_symmetry.space_group_name_H-M   'P 1'
#
loop_
_entity.id
_entity.type
_entity.pdbx_description
1 polymer ?
#
loop_
_entity_poly.entity_id
_entity_poly.type
_entity_poly.pdbx_seq_one_letter_code
_entity_poly.pdbx_strand_id
1 'polypeptide(L)'
;MKTSEKIIKYLAESQQASVNELVEYLQLSRMAVSRQLNNLLAQGEVKKIGRPPIVFYMLENENMEKTQKIIIEDKIKKTIEENFLFITPTGKRKEGFDGFVFWCEKINQPIEKSAIDYVKTLKKYNAFKKNDIIDGMKKFKATFEEVGLDEIFYLDFYSIERFGKTKLGQLLLYAKQSQNKKLMRELTEDIKPMVDMLIKKYNIDGIGFIPPTVKREVQLMKELERNLHEHVRRVSIVKVKTEVAVPQKTLNKLGDRIENAKNTIIVDDRGTFGNVLLIDDAVGSGATLNETAMQIKEKKIAKKVIGLSITGSFKGFDVISEV
;
A
#
# COMPACT_ATOMS: atom_id res chain seq x y z
N MET A 1 0.34 -12.21 48.96
CA MET A 1 0.39 -11.56 47.64
C MET A 1 0.09 -12.61 46.57
N LYS A 2 -1.01 -12.42 45.81
CA LYS A 2 -1.45 -13.35 44.76
C LYS A 2 -0.45 -13.37 43.59
N THR A 3 -0.42 -14.44 42.82
CA THR A 3 0.46 -14.56 41.65
C THR A 3 0.22 -13.45 40.61
N SER A 4 -1.03 -13.03 40.42
CA SER A 4 -1.41 -11.91 39.55
C SER A 4 -0.77 -10.59 40.00
N GLU A 5 -0.84 -10.28 41.30
CA GLU A 5 -0.22 -9.09 41.90
C GLU A 5 1.31 -9.10 41.72
N LYS A 6 1.95 -10.27 41.84
CA LYS A 6 3.39 -10.41 41.61
C LYS A 6 3.78 -10.17 40.15
N ILE A 7 2.96 -10.62 39.20
CA ILE A 7 3.15 -10.35 37.76
C ILE A 7 3.04 -8.84 37.50
N ILE A 8 2.01 -8.19 38.02
CA ILE A 8 1.80 -6.74 37.83
C ILE A 8 2.97 -5.96 38.40
N LYS A 9 3.42 -6.30 39.62
CA LYS A 9 4.59 -5.66 40.24
C LYS A 9 5.85 -5.84 39.38
N TYR A 10 6.10 -7.05 38.89
CA TYR A 10 7.25 -7.33 38.03
C TYR A 10 7.19 -6.51 36.75
N LEU A 11 6.03 -6.47 36.08
CA LEU A 11 5.84 -5.69 34.86
C LEU A 11 5.92 -4.18 35.08
N ALA A 12 5.60 -3.69 36.28
CA ALA A 12 5.79 -2.28 36.65
C ALA A 12 7.29 -1.91 36.73
N GLU A 13 8.11 -2.83 37.24
CA GLU A 13 9.56 -2.64 37.42
C GLU A 13 10.33 -2.90 36.10
N SER A 14 10.00 -3.98 35.39
CA SER A 14 10.68 -4.42 34.18
C SER A 14 10.14 -3.81 32.89
N GLN A 15 9.02 -3.07 32.96
CA GLN A 15 8.20 -2.54 31.87
C GLN A 15 7.55 -3.62 30.97
N GLN A 16 8.24 -4.71 30.69
CA GLN A 16 7.74 -5.85 29.93
C GLN A 16 8.39 -7.17 30.37
N ALA A 17 7.75 -8.29 30.07
CA ALA A 17 8.30 -9.62 30.33
C ALA A 17 7.73 -10.68 29.38
N SER A 18 8.55 -11.65 29.01
CA SER A 18 8.14 -12.89 28.35
C SER A 18 7.59 -13.89 29.37
N VAL A 19 6.90 -14.93 28.89
CA VAL A 19 6.43 -16.02 29.77
C VAL A 19 7.61 -16.70 30.47
N ASN A 20 8.77 -16.81 29.82
CA ASN A 20 9.93 -17.48 30.39
C ASN A 20 10.55 -16.67 31.54
N GLU A 21 10.69 -15.35 31.37
CA GLU A 21 11.16 -14.45 32.43
C GLU A 21 10.23 -14.47 33.65
N LEU A 22 8.91 -14.51 33.42
CA LEU A 22 7.93 -14.64 34.51
C LEU A 22 7.95 -16.02 35.17
N VAL A 23 8.24 -17.09 34.42
CA VAL A 23 8.43 -18.45 34.96
C VAL A 23 9.65 -18.49 35.87
N GLU A 24 10.77 -17.91 35.45
CA GLU A 24 12.00 -17.83 36.24
C GLU A 24 11.81 -16.98 37.50
N TYR A 25 11.18 -15.81 37.38
CA TYR A 25 10.91 -14.92 38.50
C TYR A 25 9.93 -15.49 39.53
N LEU A 26 8.84 -16.10 39.07
CA LEU A 26 7.79 -16.63 39.95
C LEU A 26 8.10 -18.05 40.45
N GLN A 27 9.08 -18.74 39.86
CA GLN A 27 9.37 -20.16 40.08
C GLN A 27 8.12 -21.05 39.93
N LEU A 28 7.31 -20.78 38.90
CA LEU A 28 6.08 -21.51 38.60
C LEU A 28 6.14 -22.19 37.24
N SER A 29 5.31 -23.21 37.04
CA SER A 29 5.22 -23.85 35.72
C SER A 29 4.70 -22.88 34.65
N ARG A 30 5.16 -23.07 33.41
CA ARG A 30 4.77 -22.26 32.25
C ARG A 30 3.24 -22.20 32.06
N MET A 31 2.55 -23.32 32.33
CA MET A 31 1.09 -23.41 32.26
C MET A 31 0.42 -22.54 33.33
N ALA A 32 0.93 -22.56 34.56
CA ALA A 32 0.39 -21.74 35.65
C ALA A 32 0.54 -20.25 35.37
N VAL A 33 1.72 -19.82 34.90
CA VAL A 33 1.97 -18.42 34.50
C VAL A 33 1.08 -18.02 33.33
N SER A 34 0.96 -18.86 32.31
CA SER A 34 0.12 -18.59 31.13
C SER A 34 -1.37 -18.48 31.48
N ARG A 35 -1.87 -19.29 32.42
CA ARG A 35 -3.25 -19.18 32.92
C ARG A 35 -3.49 -17.85 33.62
N GLN A 36 -2.56 -17.41 34.47
CA GLN A 36 -2.68 -16.10 35.14
C GLN A 36 -2.60 -14.94 34.15
N LEU A 37 -1.70 -15.00 33.16
CA LEU A 37 -1.62 -13.99 32.11
C LEU A 37 -2.88 -13.93 31.24
N ASN A 38 -3.50 -15.06 30.93
CA ASN A 38 -4.78 -15.08 30.21
C ASN A 38 -5.90 -14.41 31.01
N ASN A 39 -5.93 -14.62 32.34
CA ASN A 39 -6.89 -13.94 33.21
C ASN A 39 -6.65 -12.43 33.25
N LEU A 40 -5.38 -11.99 33.42
CA LEU A 40 -5.02 -10.58 33.41
C LEU A 40 -5.28 -9.91 32.04
N LEU A 41 -5.07 -10.64 30.94
CA LEU A 41 -5.44 -10.18 29.60
C LEU A 41 -6.95 -10.00 29.45
N ALA A 42 -7.75 -10.95 29.97
CA ALA A 42 -9.21 -10.86 29.95
C ALA A 42 -9.75 -9.72 30.83
N GLN A 43 -9.03 -9.38 31.90
CA GLN A 43 -9.33 -8.26 32.80
C GLN A 43 -8.84 -6.91 32.27
N GLY A 44 -8.05 -6.88 31.19
CA GLY A 44 -7.49 -5.66 30.62
C GLY A 44 -6.33 -5.04 31.41
N GLU A 45 -5.78 -5.76 32.40
CA GLU A 45 -4.71 -5.26 33.27
C GLU A 45 -3.32 -5.34 32.59
N VAL A 46 -3.17 -6.25 31.63
CA VAL A 46 -1.95 -6.42 30.83
C VAL A 46 -2.29 -6.52 29.36
N LYS A 47 -1.37 -6.10 28.49
CA LYS A 47 -1.41 -6.38 27.05
C LYS A 47 -0.30 -7.31 26.63
N LYS A 48 -0.59 -8.03 25.54
CA LYS A 48 0.32 -8.94 24.87
C LYS A 48 0.83 -8.32 23.57
N ILE A 49 2.15 -8.31 23.37
CA ILE A 49 2.81 -7.88 22.14
C ILE A 49 3.58 -9.04 21.53
N GLY A 50 3.56 -9.12 20.19
CA GLY A 50 4.22 -10.19 19.42
C GLY A 50 3.30 -11.37 19.10
N ARG A 51 3.85 -12.35 18.39
CA ARG A 51 3.18 -13.61 18.02
C ARG A 51 4.12 -14.76 18.37
N PRO A 52 3.58 -15.94 18.77
CA PRO A 52 4.41 -17.10 19.02
C PRO A 52 5.42 -17.34 17.87
N PRO A 53 6.69 -17.65 18.20
CA PRO A 53 7.20 -18.01 19.53
C PRO A 53 7.62 -16.82 20.42
N ILE A 54 7.69 -15.59 19.90
CA ILE A 54 8.21 -14.42 20.62
C ILE A 54 7.06 -13.53 21.08
N VAL A 55 6.79 -13.54 22.38
CA VAL A 55 5.67 -12.83 22.99
C VAL A 55 6.13 -12.15 24.29
N PHE A 56 5.76 -10.89 24.43
CA PHE A 56 5.96 -10.10 25.65
C PHE A 56 4.63 -9.62 26.21
N TYR A 57 4.59 -9.42 27.52
CA TYR A 57 3.48 -8.90 28.29
C TYR A 57 3.93 -7.61 28.97
N MET A 58 3.03 -6.64 29.09
CA MET A 58 3.29 -5.37 29.77
C MET A 58 2.00 -4.82 30.36
N LEU A 59 2.10 -3.89 31.30
CA LEU A 59 0.93 -3.26 31.89
C LEU A 59 0.16 -2.46 30.84
N GLU A 60 -1.17 -2.50 30.94
CA GLU A 60 -2.00 -1.56 30.21
C GLU A 60 -1.92 -0.21 30.94
N ASN A 61 -1.22 0.76 30.35
CA ASN A 61 -1.31 2.14 30.83
C ASN A 61 -2.71 2.63 30.50
N GLU A 62 -3.42 3.17 31.50
CA GLU A 62 -4.67 3.92 31.32
C GLU A 62 -4.43 5.17 30.46
N ASN A 63 -4.22 5.00 29.15
CA ASN A 63 -4.67 6.01 28.21
C ASN A 63 -6.17 5.80 28.10
N MET A 64 -6.88 6.42 29.05
CA MET A 64 -8.33 6.59 28.99
C MET A 64 -8.71 6.94 27.56
N GLU A 65 -9.48 6.07 26.92
CA GLU A 65 -10.28 6.43 25.77
C GLU A 65 -11.15 7.60 26.22
N LYS A 66 -10.71 8.84 25.95
CA LYS A 66 -11.59 10.00 26.02
C LYS A 66 -12.59 9.82 24.90
N THR A 67 -13.66 9.09 25.16
CA THR A 67 -14.84 9.06 24.30
C THR A 67 -15.50 10.42 24.43
N GLN A 68 -14.90 11.44 23.81
CA GLN A 68 -15.63 12.65 23.50
C GLN A 68 -16.81 12.21 22.63
N LYS A 69 -18.01 12.66 22.99
CA LYS A 69 -19.21 12.47 22.19
C LYS A 69 -19.03 13.30 20.91
N ILE A 70 -18.33 12.74 19.93
CA ILE A 70 -18.06 13.39 18.66
C ILE A 70 -19.37 13.42 17.88
N ILE A 71 -19.92 14.61 17.66
CA ILE A 71 -21.19 14.78 16.94
C ILE A 71 -20.82 15.05 15.48
N ILE A 72 -20.86 14.00 14.66
CA ILE A 72 -20.62 14.10 13.21
C ILE A 72 -21.82 13.55 12.48
N GLU A 73 -22.22 14.22 11.40
CA GLU A 73 -23.28 13.74 10.51
C GLU A 73 -23.00 12.31 10.02
N ASP A 74 -24.03 11.45 10.04
CA ASP A 74 -23.90 10.04 9.65
C ASP A 74 -23.34 9.86 8.23
N LYS A 75 -23.64 10.80 7.32
CA LYS A 75 -23.12 10.78 5.95
C LYS A 75 -21.60 10.97 5.90
N ILE A 76 -21.05 11.86 6.73
CA ILE A 76 -19.61 12.08 6.83
C ILE A 76 -18.95 10.84 7.44
N LYS A 77 -19.53 10.32 8.52
CA LYS A 77 -19.03 9.11 9.17
C LYS A 77 -18.97 7.92 8.22
N LYS A 78 -20.06 7.67 7.46
CA LYS A 78 -20.11 6.60 6.45
C LYS A 78 -19.05 6.77 5.36
N THR A 79 -18.85 8.00 4.87
CA THR A 79 -17.82 8.27 3.85
C THR A 79 -16.42 7.95 4.38
N ILE A 80 -16.13 8.30 5.63
CA ILE A 80 -14.85 7.97 6.29
C ILE A 80 -14.72 6.47 6.50
N GLU A 81 -15.79 5.81 6.93
CA GLU A 81 -15.83 4.37 7.18
C GLU A 81 -15.36 3.56 5.96
N GLU A 82 -15.83 3.94 4.78
CA GLU A 82 -15.53 3.24 3.53
C GLU A 82 -14.12 3.54 2.99
N ASN A 83 -13.62 4.77 3.19
CA ASN A 83 -12.48 5.32 2.47
C ASN A 83 -11.20 5.52 3.30
N PHE A 84 -11.28 5.40 4.63
CA PHE A 84 -10.13 5.63 5.50
C PHE A 84 -9.46 4.33 5.94
N LEU A 85 -8.14 4.29 5.80
CA LEU A 85 -7.31 3.21 6.31
C LEU A 85 -6.01 3.80 6.82
N PHE A 86 -5.68 3.47 8.06
CA PHE A 86 -4.41 3.77 8.68
C PHE A 86 -3.76 2.48 9.19
N ILE A 87 -2.46 2.35 8.95
CA ILE A 87 -1.67 1.26 9.54
C ILE A 87 -0.70 1.91 10.52
N THR A 88 -0.78 1.50 11.79
CA THR A 88 0.05 2.07 12.85
C THR A 88 1.52 1.71 12.65
N PRO A 89 2.47 2.43 13.29
CA PRO A 89 3.88 2.05 13.29
C PRO A 89 4.13 0.63 13.82
N THR A 90 3.23 0.12 14.66
CA THR A 90 3.26 -1.25 15.18
C THR A 90 2.62 -2.28 14.25
N GLY A 91 2.19 -1.88 13.05
CA GLY A 91 1.58 -2.76 12.06
C GLY A 91 0.10 -3.11 12.32
N LYS A 92 -0.58 -2.40 13.23
CA LYS A 92 -2.01 -2.60 13.50
C LYS A 92 -2.83 -1.88 12.43
N ARG A 93 -3.77 -2.60 11.83
CA ARG A 93 -4.75 -2.05 10.89
C ARG A 93 -5.85 -1.31 11.66
N LYS A 94 -6.13 -0.07 11.25
CA LYS A 94 -7.15 0.80 11.82
C LYS A 94 -7.95 1.41 10.67
N GLU A 95 -9.14 0.88 10.45
CA GLU A 95 -10.03 1.27 9.35
C GLU A 95 -11.11 2.23 9.79
N GLY A 96 -11.69 2.90 8.80
CA GLY A 96 -12.89 3.68 8.94
C GLY A 96 -12.76 4.83 9.93
N PHE A 97 -13.87 5.13 10.60
CA PHE A 97 -13.94 6.27 11.51
C PHE A 97 -13.02 6.11 12.72
N ASP A 98 -12.90 4.90 13.27
CA ASP A 98 -11.99 4.62 14.39
C ASP A 98 -10.52 4.85 14.01
N GLY A 99 -10.14 4.47 12.79
CA GLY A 99 -8.81 4.78 12.27
C GLY A 99 -8.59 6.27 12.05
N PHE A 100 -9.63 6.97 11.60
CA PHE A 100 -9.59 8.42 11.40
C PHE A 100 -9.41 9.18 12.71
N VAL A 101 -10.16 8.80 13.75
CA VAL A 101 -10.03 9.36 15.10
C VAL A 101 -8.60 9.14 15.63
N PHE A 102 -8.12 7.90 15.57
CA PHE A 102 -6.76 7.57 16.00
C PHE A 102 -5.70 8.40 15.26
N TRP A 103 -5.88 8.58 13.94
CA TRP A 103 -4.98 9.41 13.15
C TRP A 103 -5.02 10.87 13.58
N CYS A 104 -6.21 11.46 13.75
CA CYS A 104 -6.38 12.85 14.19
C CYS A 104 -5.73 13.11 15.56
N GLU A 105 -5.95 12.21 16.52
CA GLU A 105 -5.34 12.28 17.85
C GLU A 105 -3.81 12.22 17.77
N LYS A 106 -3.28 11.30 16.96
CA LYS A 106 -1.83 11.16 16.78
C LYS A 106 -1.15 12.43 16.25
N ILE A 107 -1.84 13.20 15.41
CA ILE A 107 -1.31 14.44 14.83
C ILE A 107 -1.87 15.72 15.48
N ASN A 108 -2.52 15.58 16.65
CA ASN A 108 -3.13 16.69 17.41
C ASN A 108 -4.06 17.57 16.56
N GLN A 109 -4.93 16.97 15.74
CA GLN A 109 -5.91 17.67 14.91
C GLN A 109 -7.33 17.51 15.47
N PRO A 110 -8.19 18.54 15.35
CA PRO A 110 -9.58 18.47 15.78
C PRO A 110 -10.39 17.52 14.88
N ILE A 111 -11.05 16.52 15.48
CA ILE A 111 -11.70 15.41 14.77
C ILE A 111 -12.84 15.90 13.86
N GLU A 112 -13.77 16.69 14.39
CA GLU A 112 -14.97 17.14 13.65
C GLU A 112 -14.61 17.98 12.41
N LYS A 113 -13.78 19.01 12.61
CA LYS A 113 -13.29 19.85 11.50
C LYS A 113 -12.49 19.03 10.51
N SER A 114 -11.66 18.10 10.99
CA SER A 114 -10.87 17.24 10.11
C SER A 114 -11.74 16.30 9.28
N ALA A 115 -12.83 15.77 9.84
CA ALA A 115 -13.75 14.88 9.15
C ALA A 115 -14.48 15.59 8.00
N ILE A 116 -14.98 16.81 8.24
CA ILE A 116 -15.62 17.65 7.21
C ILE A 116 -14.64 17.93 6.07
N ASP A 117 -13.44 18.39 6.42
CA ASP A 117 -12.40 18.70 5.44
C ASP A 117 -11.93 17.44 4.68
N TYR A 118 -11.85 16.28 5.34
CA TYR A 118 -11.49 15.02 4.70
C TYR A 118 -12.49 14.64 3.62
N VAL A 119 -13.79 14.69 3.93
CA VAL A 119 -14.84 14.42 2.95
C VAL A 119 -14.83 15.44 1.81
N LYS A 120 -14.56 16.72 2.11
CA LYS A 120 -14.42 17.77 1.08
C LYS A 120 -13.22 17.49 0.17
N THR A 121 -12.08 17.13 0.73
CA THR A 121 -10.88 16.74 -0.02
C THR A 121 -11.15 15.48 -0.85
N LEU A 122 -11.75 14.43 -0.29
CA LEU A 122 -12.11 13.24 -1.06
C LEU A 122 -13.02 13.58 -2.24
N LYS A 123 -14.06 14.40 -2.06
CA LYS A 123 -14.92 14.84 -3.16
C LYS A 123 -14.15 15.57 -4.27
N LYS A 124 -13.23 16.46 -3.90
CA LYS A 124 -12.35 17.16 -4.85
C LYS A 124 -11.54 16.18 -5.69
N TYR A 125 -10.96 15.15 -5.08
CA TYR A 125 -10.11 14.18 -5.78
C TYR A 125 -10.95 13.14 -6.55
N ASN A 126 -12.10 12.72 -6.03
CA ASN A 126 -13.02 11.82 -6.72
C ASN A 126 -13.62 12.46 -7.97
N ALA A 127 -13.68 13.79 -8.07
CA ALA A 127 -14.11 14.47 -9.30
C ALA A 127 -13.18 14.20 -10.51
N PHE A 128 -11.93 13.76 -10.27
CA PHE A 128 -11.01 13.32 -11.32
C PHE A 128 -11.25 11.87 -11.76
N LYS A 129 -12.00 11.09 -10.97
CA LYS A 129 -12.36 9.71 -11.31
C LYS A 129 -13.59 9.72 -12.21
N LYS A 130 -13.46 9.17 -13.41
CA LYS A 130 -14.56 8.89 -14.32
C LYS A 130 -14.69 7.38 -14.44
N ASN A 131 -15.82 6.82 -14.03
CA ASN A 131 -16.01 5.36 -13.93
C ASN A 131 -14.90 4.70 -13.09
N ASP A 132 -14.61 5.27 -11.91
CA ASP A 132 -13.62 4.78 -10.95
C ASP A 132 -12.15 4.70 -11.45
N ILE A 133 -11.84 5.29 -12.61
CA ILE A 133 -10.47 5.47 -13.11
C ILE A 133 -10.14 6.93 -13.33
N ILE A 134 -8.86 7.28 -13.18
CA ILE A 134 -8.31 8.61 -13.40
C ILE A 134 -7.53 8.59 -14.71
N ASP A 135 -7.82 9.54 -15.59
CA ASP A 135 -7.04 9.76 -16.82
C ASP A 135 -5.73 10.50 -16.49
N GLY A 136 -4.60 9.85 -16.77
CA GLY A 136 -3.26 10.39 -16.56
C GLY A 136 -2.62 11.02 -17.81
N MET A 137 -3.26 10.98 -18.99
CA MET A 137 -2.63 11.37 -20.26
C MET A 137 -2.23 12.83 -20.29
N LYS A 138 -3.06 13.72 -19.72
CA LYS A 138 -2.72 15.15 -19.62
C LYS A 138 -1.39 15.37 -18.89
N LYS A 139 -1.09 14.55 -17.88
CA LYS A 139 0.15 14.64 -17.11
C LYS A 139 1.33 14.10 -17.91
N PHE A 140 1.19 12.95 -18.57
CA PHE A 140 2.26 12.37 -19.39
C PHE A 140 2.68 13.32 -20.50
N LYS A 141 1.73 13.91 -21.24
CA LYS A 141 2.01 14.88 -22.31
C LYS A 141 2.66 16.18 -21.83
N ALA A 142 2.46 16.55 -20.56
CA ALA A 142 3.13 17.71 -19.96
C ALA A 142 4.53 17.37 -19.41
N THR A 143 4.84 16.07 -19.27
CA THR A 143 6.08 15.58 -18.64
C THR A 143 7.13 15.19 -19.66
N PHE A 144 6.70 14.50 -20.72
CA PHE A 144 7.58 13.94 -21.73
C PHE A 144 7.38 14.65 -23.05
N GLU A 145 8.48 14.88 -23.77
CA GLU A 145 8.44 15.39 -25.13
C GLU A 145 7.78 14.37 -26.07
N GLU A 146 8.10 13.09 -25.87
CA GLU A 146 7.55 11.96 -26.60
C GLU A 146 6.86 10.97 -25.65
N VAL A 147 5.62 10.59 -25.99
CA VAL A 147 4.79 9.68 -25.19
C VAL A 147 4.49 8.42 -25.99
N GLY A 148 4.96 7.27 -25.51
CA GLY A 148 4.75 5.97 -26.15
C GLY A 148 3.40 5.32 -25.86
N LEU A 149 2.71 5.80 -24.83
CA LEU A 149 1.38 5.33 -24.40
C LEU A 149 0.28 6.02 -25.21
N ASP A 150 -0.70 5.24 -25.67
CA ASP A 150 -1.92 5.81 -26.27
C ASP A 150 -2.88 6.32 -25.19
N GLU A 151 -2.94 5.62 -24.05
CA GLU A 151 -3.78 5.91 -22.90
C GLU A 151 -3.05 5.54 -21.60
N ILE A 152 -3.32 6.22 -20.49
CA ILE A 152 -2.80 5.88 -19.16
C ILE A 152 -3.84 6.16 -18.09
N PHE A 153 -4.11 5.16 -17.25
CA PHE A 153 -5.09 5.24 -16.17
C PHE A 153 -4.47 4.98 -14.80
N TYR A 154 -5.02 5.64 -13.79
CA TYR A 154 -4.75 5.35 -12.37
C TYR A 154 -6.04 4.90 -11.68
N LEU A 155 -5.96 3.89 -10.80
CA LEU A 155 -7.13 3.46 -10.01
C LEU A 155 -7.39 4.41 -8.84
N ASP A 156 -6.34 4.98 -8.26
CA ASP A 156 -6.46 5.98 -7.22
C ASP A 156 -5.26 6.93 -7.19
N PHE A 157 -5.39 8.01 -6.42
CA PHE A 157 -4.24 8.81 -6.05
C PHE A 157 -3.43 8.11 -4.96
N TYR A 158 -2.11 8.22 -5.01
CA TYR A 158 -1.25 7.66 -3.97
C TYR A 158 -1.47 8.36 -2.61
N SER A 159 -1.68 9.68 -2.65
CA SER A 159 -1.91 10.51 -1.47
C SER A 159 -2.74 11.75 -1.80
N ILE A 160 -3.48 12.24 -0.80
CA ILE A 160 -4.28 13.46 -0.85
C ILE A 160 -3.77 14.44 0.20
N GLU A 161 -3.47 15.68 -0.23
CA GLU A 161 -3.02 16.83 0.56
C GLU A 161 -2.62 16.52 2.02
N ARG A 162 -3.36 17.06 2.99
CA ARG A 162 -3.00 17.01 4.42
C ARG A 162 -3.32 15.68 5.11
N PHE A 163 -4.03 14.78 4.42
CA PHE A 163 -4.50 13.51 5.01
C PHE A 163 -3.60 12.32 4.66
N GLY A 164 -2.56 12.55 3.84
CA GLY A 164 -1.58 11.53 3.52
C GLY A 164 -2.11 10.54 2.49
N LYS A 165 -1.77 9.25 2.64
CA LYS A 165 -2.09 8.22 1.65
C LYS A 165 -3.58 7.91 1.63
N THR A 166 -4.11 7.61 0.45
CA THR A 166 -5.48 7.08 0.35
C THR A 166 -5.53 5.65 0.89
N LYS A 167 -6.73 5.07 1.05
CA LYS A 167 -6.86 3.66 1.42
C LYS A 167 -6.11 2.72 0.46
N LEU A 168 -6.24 2.93 -0.85
CA LEU A 168 -5.50 2.13 -1.84
C LEU A 168 -3.99 2.40 -1.77
N GLY A 169 -3.57 3.66 -1.59
CA GLY A 169 -2.16 4.01 -1.41
C GLY A 169 -1.54 3.39 -0.15
N GLN A 170 -2.30 3.30 0.94
CA GLN A 170 -1.87 2.67 2.18
C GLN A 170 -1.78 1.14 2.02
N LEU A 171 -2.77 0.50 1.40
CA LEU A 171 -2.72 -0.94 1.08
C LEU A 171 -1.52 -1.26 0.20
N LEU A 172 -1.29 -0.48 -0.86
CA LEU A 172 -0.17 -0.65 -1.77
C LEU A 172 1.19 -0.55 -1.05
N LEU A 173 1.38 0.49 -0.24
CA LEU A 173 2.61 0.69 0.54
C LEU A 173 2.92 -0.53 1.41
N TYR A 174 1.94 -0.97 2.21
CA TYR A 174 2.19 -2.05 3.16
C TYR A 174 2.21 -3.43 2.50
N ALA A 175 1.46 -3.64 1.42
CA ALA A 175 1.58 -4.84 0.59
C ALA A 175 3.03 -4.98 0.07
N LYS A 176 3.64 -3.87 -0.39
CA LYS A 176 5.04 -3.85 -0.84
C LYS A 176 6.05 -4.05 0.29
N GLN A 177 5.93 -3.27 1.37
CA GLN A 177 6.95 -3.23 2.43
C GLN A 177 6.94 -4.49 3.28
N SER A 178 5.76 -4.98 3.67
CA SER A 178 5.65 -6.12 4.58
C SER A 178 5.82 -7.48 3.90
N GLN A 179 5.87 -7.52 2.56
CA GLN A 179 5.90 -8.76 1.77
C GLN A 179 4.74 -9.72 2.13
N ASN A 180 3.65 -9.18 2.68
CA ASN A 180 2.52 -9.96 3.18
C ASN A 180 1.59 -10.37 2.03
N LYS A 181 1.63 -11.64 1.65
CA LYS A 181 0.80 -12.23 0.59
C LYS A 181 -0.71 -12.01 0.79
N LYS A 182 -1.20 -11.95 2.05
CA LYS A 182 -2.62 -11.68 2.32
C LYS A 182 -3.00 -10.27 1.89
N LEU A 183 -2.18 -9.27 2.21
CA LEU A 183 -2.42 -7.88 1.78
C LEU A 183 -2.28 -7.72 0.27
N MET A 184 -1.32 -8.41 -0.35
CA MET A 184 -1.18 -8.42 -1.81
C MET A 184 -2.40 -9.04 -2.51
N ARG A 185 -2.96 -10.11 -1.94
CA ARG A 185 -4.18 -10.74 -2.45
C ARG A 185 -5.40 -9.83 -2.29
N GLU A 186 -5.60 -9.24 -1.12
CA GLU A 186 -6.66 -8.25 -0.87
C GLU A 186 -6.56 -7.09 -1.90
N LEU A 187 -5.36 -6.54 -2.09
CA LEU A 187 -5.12 -5.52 -3.10
C LEU A 187 -5.45 -6.01 -4.52
N THR A 188 -5.14 -7.27 -4.85
CA THR A 188 -5.45 -7.83 -6.17
C THR A 188 -6.95 -7.95 -6.37
N GLU A 189 -7.67 -8.47 -5.37
CA GLU A 189 -9.13 -8.63 -5.38
C GLU A 189 -9.83 -7.27 -5.52
N ASP A 190 -9.33 -6.24 -4.84
CA ASP A 190 -9.86 -4.87 -4.94
C ASP A 190 -9.71 -4.28 -6.35
N ILE A 191 -8.57 -4.51 -7.02
CA ILE A 191 -8.29 -3.90 -8.34
C ILE A 191 -8.80 -4.72 -9.53
N LYS A 192 -9.04 -6.02 -9.36
CA LYS A 192 -9.39 -6.93 -10.46
C LYS A 192 -10.58 -6.46 -11.29
N PRO A 193 -11.72 -6.00 -10.71
CA PRO A 193 -12.87 -5.57 -11.50
C PRO A 193 -12.53 -4.44 -12.49
N MET A 194 -11.60 -3.56 -12.10
CA MET A 194 -11.15 -2.44 -12.92
C MET A 194 -10.22 -2.90 -14.04
N VAL A 195 -9.33 -3.85 -13.75
CA VAL A 195 -8.47 -4.49 -14.75
C VAL A 195 -9.33 -5.20 -15.80
N ASP A 196 -10.32 -6.00 -15.39
CA ASP A 196 -11.23 -6.73 -16.27
C ASP A 196 -12.04 -5.78 -17.17
N MET A 197 -12.52 -4.69 -16.58
CA MET A 197 -13.24 -3.65 -17.31
C MET A 197 -12.36 -3.00 -18.37
N LEU A 198 -11.09 -2.69 -18.08
CA LEU A 198 -10.15 -2.14 -19.06
C LEU A 198 -9.80 -3.14 -20.16
N ILE A 199 -9.57 -4.41 -19.80
CA ILE A 199 -9.31 -5.49 -20.75
C ILE A 199 -10.45 -5.57 -21.78
N LYS A 200 -11.69 -5.59 -21.30
CA LYS A 200 -12.88 -5.64 -22.16
C LYS A 200 -13.06 -4.36 -22.96
N LYS A 201 -12.97 -3.19 -22.33
CA LYS A 201 -13.22 -1.88 -22.96
C LYS A 201 -12.26 -1.61 -24.11
N TYR A 202 -10.99 -1.99 -23.95
CA TYR A 202 -9.94 -1.73 -24.93
C TYR A 202 -9.59 -2.96 -25.77
N ASN A 203 -10.34 -4.07 -25.68
CA ASN A 203 -10.05 -5.33 -26.37
C ASN A 203 -8.57 -5.72 -26.23
N ILE A 204 -8.07 -5.75 -24.99
CA ILE A 204 -6.69 -6.05 -24.67
C ILE A 204 -6.42 -7.53 -24.97
N ASP A 205 -5.40 -7.79 -25.79
CA ASP A 205 -4.96 -9.14 -26.15
C ASP A 205 -3.52 -9.45 -25.69
N GLY A 206 -2.85 -8.47 -25.06
CA GLY A 206 -1.57 -8.64 -24.36
C GLY A 206 -1.52 -7.91 -23.02
N ILE A 207 -0.95 -8.52 -21.98
CA ILE A 207 -0.71 -7.87 -20.67
C ILE A 207 0.77 -7.94 -20.32
N GLY A 208 1.37 -6.80 -19.99
CA GLY A 208 2.74 -6.68 -19.52
C GLY A 208 2.79 -6.16 -18.09
N PHE A 209 3.49 -6.86 -17.20
CA PHE A 209 3.73 -6.39 -15.84
C PHE A 209 5.10 -5.74 -15.75
N ILE A 210 5.16 -4.51 -15.24
CA ILE A 210 6.44 -3.81 -15.09
C ILE A 210 7.29 -4.52 -14.04
N PRO A 211 8.53 -4.93 -14.37
CA PRO A 211 9.34 -5.72 -13.45
C PRO A 211 9.77 -4.88 -12.23
N PRO A 212 9.88 -5.50 -11.05
CA PRO A 212 10.21 -4.79 -9.83
C PRO A 212 11.63 -4.23 -9.88
N THR A 213 11.80 -3.03 -9.30
CA THR A 213 13.09 -2.32 -9.28
C THR A 213 13.95 -2.64 -8.05
N VAL A 214 13.35 -3.12 -6.97
CA VAL A 214 14.04 -3.41 -5.70
C VAL A 214 13.97 -4.91 -5.40
N LYS A 215 15.09 -5.49 -4.99
CA LYS A 215 15.18 -6.92 -4.61
C LYS A 215 14.37 -7.16 -3.33
N ARG A 216 13.41 -8.06 -3.40
CA ARG A 216 12.52 -8.55 -2.33
C ARG A 216 12.25 -10.03 -2.58
N GLU A 217 12.00 -10.79 -1.53
CA GLU A 217 11.68 -12.23 -1.61
C GLU A 217 10.31 -12.44 -2.28
N VAL A 218 9.32 -11.65 -1.85
CA VAL A 218 7.97 -11.62 -2.44
C VAL A 218 7.79 -10.31 -3.19
N GLN A 219 7.57 -10.42 -4.50
CA GLN A 219 7.41 -9.28 -5.39
C GLN A 219 5.93 -9.05 -5.70
N LEU A 220 5.43 -7.85 -5.39
CA LEU A 220 4.03 -7.48 -5.61
C LEU A 220 3.57 -7.76 -7.05
N MET A 221 4.35 -7.40 -8.05
CA MET A 221 3.98 -7.58 -9.47
C MET A 221 3.83 -9.04 -9.86
N LYS A 222 4.65 -9.94 -9.32
CA LYS A 222 4.52 -11.38 -9.56
C LYS A 222 3.27 -11.96 -8.88
N GLU A 223 2.92 -11.43 -7.71
CA GLU A 223 1.72 -11.84 -6.98
C GLU A 223 0.46 -11.33 -7.68
N LEU A 224 0.46 -10.09 -8.17
CA LEU A 224 -0.60 -9.54 -9.02
C LEU A 224 -0.78 -10.35 -10.30
N GLU A 225 0.33 -10.62 -11.01
CA GLU A 225 0.33 -11.44 -12.22
C GLU A 225 -0.30 -12.82 -11.97
N ARG A 226 0.05 -13.46 -10.85
CA ARG A 226 -0.51 -14.77 -10.51
C ARG A 226 -2.00 -14.68 -10.16
N ASN A 227 -2.39 -13.69 -9.36
CA ASN A 227 -3.73 -13.62 -8.78
C ASN A 227 -4.79 -13.04 -9.73
N LEU A 228 -4.40 -12.20 -10.71
CA LEU A 228 -5.34 -11.67 -11.69
C LEU A 228 -5.87 -12.79 -12.62
N HIS A 229 -5.07 -13.85 -12.88
CA HIS A 229 -5.48 -15.03 -13.65
C HIS A 229 -6.13 -14.69 -15.02
N GLU A 230 -5.60 -13.67 -15.71
CA GLU A 230 -6.18 -13.20 -16.96
C GLU A 230 -5.96 -14.20 -18.12
N HIS A 231 -6.99 -14.44 -18.93
CA HIS A 231 -6.92 -15.28 -20.14
C HIS A 231 -6.24 -14.59 -21.33
N VAL A 232 -5.38 -13.62 -21.04
CA VAL A 232 -4.71 -12.77 -22.02
C VAL A 232 -3.24 -13.17 -22.14
N ARG A 233 -2.69 -13.11 -23.36
CA ARG A 233 -1.28 -13.42 -23.60
C ARG A 233 -0.38 -12.44 -22.83
N ARG A 234 0.78 -12.90 -22.40
CA ARG A 234 1.73 -12.06 -21.66
C ARG A 234 2.72 -11.42 -22.61
N VAL A 235 3.05 -10.16 -22.33
CA VAL A 235 4.18 -9.47 -22.94
C VAL A 235 5.39 -9.63 -22.03
N SER A 236 6.45 -10.23 -22.55
CA SER A 236 7.69 -10.43 -21.80
C SER A 236 8.45 -9.12 -21.61
N ILE A 237 8.56 -8.66 -20.36
CA ILE A 237 9.30 -7.45 -19.97
C ILE A 237 10.29 -7.84 -18.88
N VAL A 238 11.57 -7.63 -19.15
CA VAL A 238 12.65 -8.05 -18.27
C VAL A 238 13.46 -6.86 -17.79
N LYS A 239 13.91 -6.92 -16.53
CA LYS A 239 14.88 -5.97 -16.01
C LYS A 239 16.29 -6.55 -16.12
N VAL A 240 17.14 -5.93 -16.94
CA VAL A 240 18.54 -6.30 -17.12
C VAL A 240 19.35 -5.82 -15.92
N LYS A 241 20.29 -6.66 -15.47
CA LYS A 241 21.22 -6.34 -14.38
C LYS A 241 22.47 -5.68 -14.96
N THR A 242 22.77 -4.49 -14.47
CA THR A 242 24.07 -3.82 -14.65
C THR A 242 25.04 -4.27 -13.54
N GLU A 243 26.33 -4.02 -13.72
CA GLU A 243 27.37 -4.34 -12.72
C GLU A 243 27.06 -3.72 -11.35
N VAL A 244 26.57 -2.49 -11.35
CA VAL A 244 26.05 -1.79 -10.16
C VAL A 244 24.54 -1.64 -10.27
N ALA A 245 23.80 -2.25 -9.35
CA ALA A 245 22.35 -2.16 -9.32
C ALA A 245 21.90 -0.82 -8.71
N VAL A 246 21.46 0.12 -9.55
CA VAL A 246 20.89 1.40 -9.10
C VAL A 246 19.36 1.32 -9.12
N PRO A 247 18.68 1.43 -7.96
CA PRO A 247 17.23 1.48 -7.92
C PRO A 247 16.71 2.80 -8.51
N GLN A 248 15.89 2.74 -9.56
CA GLN A 248 15.32 3.93 -10.19
C GLN A 248 14.58 4.86 -9.21
N LYS A 249 13.99 4.30 -8.14
CA LYS A 249 13.24 5.08 -7.14
C LYS A 249 14.14 6.00 -6.30
N THR A 250 15.46 5.77 -6.25
CA THR A 250 16.41 6.63 -5.53
C THR A 250 16.93 7.80 -6.38
N LEU A 251 16.61 7.84 -7.68
CA LEU A 251 17.03 8.92 -8.59
C LEU A 251 16.08 10.12 -8.46
N ASN A 252 16.60 11.33 -8.30
CA ASN A 252 15.75 12.51 -8.08
C ASN A 252 15.39 13.26 -9.38
N LYS A 253 16.21 13.15 -10.44
CA LYS A 253 15.98 13.84 -11.71
C LYS A 253 15.19 12.97 -12.70
N LEU A 254 14.32 13.59 -13.49
CA LEU A 254 13.54 12.91 -14.52
C LEU A 254 14.43 12.30 -15.60
N GLY A 255 15.44 13.04 -16.08
CA GLY A 255 16.39 12.55 -17.09
C GLY A 255 17.08 11.26 -16.66
N ASP A 256 17.67 11.24 -15.45
CA ASP A 256 18.32 10.04 -14.89
C ASP A 256 17.35 8.84 -14.82
N ARG A 257 16.07 9.09 -14.50
CA ARG A 257 15.04 8.03 -14.46
C ARG A 257 14.68 7.50 -15.83
N ILE A 258 14.66 8.36 -16.86
CA ILE A 258 14.43 7.99 -18.26
C ILE A 258 15.61 7.14 -18.75
N GLU A 259 16.83 7.63 -18.56
CA GLU A 259 18.05 6.90 -18.93
C GLU A 259 18.13 5.53 -18.25
N ASN A 260 17.84 5.46 -16.95
CA ASN A 260 17.82 4.20 -16.22
C ASN A 260 16.75 3.24 -16.76
N ALA A 261 15.53 3.72 -17.04
CA ALA A 261 14.46 2.89 -17.59
C ALA A 261 14.85 2.36 -18.99
N LYS A 262 15.33 3.24 -19.87
CA LYS A 262 15.76 2.92 -21.22
C LYS A 262 16.84 1.83 -21.25
N ASN A 263 17.81 1.90 -20.33
CA ASN A 263 18.95 0.98 -20.31
C ASN A 263 18.72 -0.30 -19.51
N THR A 264 17.74 -0.33 -18.60
CA THR A 264 17.56 -1.48 -17.69
C THR A 264 16.27 -2.25 -17.91
N ILE A 265 15.27 -1.67 -18.58
CA ILE A 265 14.00 -2.35 -18.86
C ILE A 265 13.98 -2.71 -20.34
N ILE A 266 13.82 -4.00 -20.65
CA ILE A 266 13.83 -4.51 -22.01
C ILE A 266 12.55 -5.28 -22.26
N VAL A 267 11.89 -4.96 -23.36
CA VAL A 267 10.77 -5.76 -23.89
C VAL A 267 11.38 -6.92 -24.70
N ASP A 268 11.33 -8.13 -24.14
CA ASP A 268 11.89 -9.36 -24.73
C ASP A 268 10.76 -10.24 -25.28
N ASP A 269 9.96 -9.66 -26.16
CA ASP A 269 8.85 -10.33 -26.82
C ASP A 269 9.02 -10.27 -28.34
N ARG A 270 8.62 -11.35 -29.02
CA ARG A 270 8.63 -11.47 -30.48
C ARG A 270 7.23 -11.61 -31.06
N GLY A 271 6.22 -11.73 -30.21
CA GLY A 271 4.82 -11.80 -30.59
C GLY A 271 4.29 -10.47 -31.10
N THR A 272 3.16 -10.53 -31.79
CA THR A 272 2.38 -9.37 -32.19
C THR A 272 1.03 -9.36 -31.47
N PHE A 273 0.65 -8.16 -31.04
CA PHE A 273 -0.55 -7.88 -30.27
C PHE A 273 -1.35 -6.76 -30.95
N GLY A 274 -2.67 -6.81 -30.80
CA GLY A 274 -3.51 -5.67 -31.12
C GLY A 274 -3.27 -4.55 -30.11
N ASN A 275 -3.71 -4.78 -28.87
CA ASN A 275 -3.71 -3.81 -27.79
C ASN A 275 -3.09 -4.43 -26.54
N VAL A 276 -2.02 -3.79 -26.04
CA VAL A 276 -1.31 -4.22 -24.83
C VAL A 276 -1.71 -3.33 -23.66
N LEU A 277 -1.94 -3.95 -22.50
CA LEU A 277 -2.08 -3.29 -21.20
C LEU A 277 -0.79 -3.46 -20.39
N LEU A 278 -0.12 -2.35 -20.05
CA LEU A 278 1.02 -2.32 -19.15
C LEU A 278 0.55 -1.99 -17.73
N ILE A 279 0.92 -2.81 -16.74
CA ILE A 279 0.53 -2.65 -15.33
C ILE A 279 1.76 -2.33 -14.48
N ASP A 280 1.69 -1.22 -13.72
CA ASP A 280 2.70 -0.80 -12.75
C ASP A 280 2.08 -0.56 -11.35
N ASP A 281 2.94 -0.51 -10.32
CA ASP A 281 2.51 -0.30 -8.94
C ASP A 281 2.07 1.15 -8.69
N ALA A 282 2.92 2.10 -9.06
CA ALA A 282 2.74 3.49 -8.76
C ALA A 282 3.45 4.35 -9.80
N VAL A 283 2.72 5.30 -10.36
CA VAL A 283 3.27 6.30 -11.25
C VAL A 283 3.71 7.50 -10.40
N GLY A 284 4.99 7.44 -10.01
CA GLY A 284 5.86 8.60 -9.83
C GLY A 284 6.12 9.20 -11.21
N SER A 285 7.37 9.43 -11.64
CA SER A 285 7.69 10.10 -12.92
C SER A 285 7.04 9.52 -14.19
N GLY A 286 6.61 8.26 -14.20
CA GLY A 286 6.04 7.60 -15.39
C GLY A 286 7.08 7.13 -16.40
N ALA A 287 8.38 7.36 -16.15
CA ALA A 287 9.45 7.06 -17.10
C ALA A 287 9.47 5.58 -17.50
N THR A 288 9.31 4.66 -16.53
CA THR A 288 9.34 3.22 -16.78
C THR A 288 8.23 2.77 -17.72
N LEU A 289 6.99 3.22 -17.50
CA LEU A 289 5.86 2.93 -18.38
C LEU A 289 6.07 3.53 -19.77
N ASN A 290 6.54 4.79 -19.85
CA ASN A 290 6.75 5.45 -21.12
C ASN A 290 7.82 4.76 -21.97
N GLU A 291 9.00 4.50 -21.41
CA GLU A 291 10.10 3.83 -22.12
C GLU A 291 9.73 2.40 -22.55
N THR A 292 8.97 1.68 -21.70
CA THR A 292 8.47 0.35 -22.07
C THR A 292 7.50 0.44 -23.25
N ALA A 293 6.59 1.41 -23.24
CA ALA A 293 5.64 1.63 -24.32
C ALA A 293 6.34 2.04 -25.63
N MET A 294 7.34 2.92 -25.55
CA MET A 294 8.19 3.32 -26.68
C MET A 294 8.85 2.09 -27.32
N GLN A 295 9.49 1.23 -26.53
CA GLN A 295 10.09 -0.01 -27.05
C GLN A 295 9.07 -0.93 -27.73
N ILE A 296 7.86 -1.07 -27.18
CA ILE A 296 6.80 -1.88 -27.80
C ILE A 296 6.40 -1.31 -29.16
N LYS A 297 6.27 0.01 -29.27
CA LYS A 297 5.89 0.72 -30.51
C LYS A 297 7.00 0.64 -31.56
N GLU A 298 8.24 0.92 -31.17
CA GLU A 298 9.43 0.86 -32.04
C GLU A 298 9.64 -0.55 -32.62
N LYS A 299 9.50 -1.58 -31.78
CA LYS A 299 9.59 -3.00 -32.19
C LYS A 299 8.34 -3.50 -32.92
N LYS A 300 7.31 -2.65 -33.08
CA LYS A 300 6.02 -3.00 -33.70
C LYS A 300 5.34 -4.22 -33.06
N ILE A 301 5.54 -4.40 -31.76
CA ILE A 301 4.96 -5.52 -30.99
C ILE A 301 3.45 -5.31 -30.80
N ALA A 302 3.00 -4.07 -30.62
CA ALA A 302 1.58 -3.76 -30.45
C ALA A 302 1.14 -2.55 -31.27
N LYS A 303 -0.13 -2.55 -31.71
CA LYS A 303 -0.73 -1.38 -32.37
C LYS A 303 -1.08 -0.29 -31.35
N LYS A 304 -1.66 -0.68 -30.22
CA LYS A 304 -1.94 0.22 -29.09
C LYS A 304 -1.31 -0.28 -27.80
N VAL A 305 -0.84 0.65 -26.98
CA VAL A 305 -0.27 0.41 -25.66
C VAL A 305 -0.99 1.31 -24.67
N ILE A 306 -1.72 0.67 -23.76
CA ILE A 306 -2.49 1.29 -22.68
C ILE A 306 -1.71 1.06 -21.40
N GLY A 307 -1.53 2.09 -20.57
CA GLY A 307 -0.95 1.96 -19.25
C GLY A 307 -2.01 1.94 -18.16
N LEU A 308 -1.73 1.19 -17.10
CA LEU A 308 -2.48 1.18 -15.85
C LEU A 308 -1.50 1.21 -14.68
N SER A 309 -1.79 2.08 -13.72
CA SER A 309 -1.11 2.06 -12.42
C SER A 309 -2.12 1.97 -11.29
N ILE A 310 -1.80 1.19 -10.25
CA ILE A 310 -2.66 1.10 -9.06
C ILE A 310 -2.82 2.48 -8.43
N THR A 311 -1.72 3.22 -8.30
CA THR A 311 -1.77 4.61 -7.82
C THR A 311 -1.01 5.59 -8.71
N GLY A 312 -1.43 6.85 -8.74
CA GLY A 312 -0.72 7.94 -9.40
C GLY A 312 -0.58 9.16 -8.48
N SER A 313 0.44 10.01 -8.71
CA SER A 313 0.56 11.26 -7.94
C SER A 313 -0.31 12.38 -8.51
N PHE A 314 -1.00 13.12 -7.64
CA PHE A 314 -1.79 14.29 -7.99
C PHE A 314 -0.93 15.52 -8.25
N LYS A 315 0.03 15.81 -7.36
CA LYS A 315 1.03 16.88 -7.53
C LYS A 315 2.09 16.43 -8.52
N GLY A 316 2.62 17.36 -9.34
CA GLY A 316 3.77 17.10 -10.23
C GLY A 316 4.83 16.31 -9.49
N PHE A 317 5.40 15.29 -10.14
CA PHE A 317 6.02 14.12 -9.49
C PHE A 317 6.80 14.43 -8.22
N ASP A 318 6.11 14.40 -7.07
CA ASP A 318 6.77 14.13 -5.81
C ASP A 318 7.32 12.73 -5.99
N VAL A 319 8.66 12.65 -6.06
CA VAL A 319 9.38 11.39 -6.11
C VAL A 319 8.82 10.54 -4.97
N ILE A 320 8.08 9.48 -5.33
CA ILE A 320 7.60 8.51 -4.36
C ILE A 320 8.84 7.74 -3.88
N SER A 321 9.52 8.29 -2.88
CA SER A 321 10.64 7.70 -2.18
C SER A 321 10.11 6.65 -1.21
N GLU A 322 9.72 5.50 -1.75
CA GLU A 322 9.53 4.28 -0.97
C GLU A 322 10.83 3.47 -1.07
N VAL A 323 11.76 3.74 -0.15
CA VAL A 323 12.86 2.79 0.12
C VAL A 323 12.30 1.66 0.97
#